data_AF-A0A519L7W6-F1
#
_entry.id   AF-A0A519L7W6-F1
#
_cell.length_a   1.000
_cell.length_b   1.000
_cell.length_c   1.000
_cell.angle_alpha   90.00
_cell.angle_beta   90.00
_cell.angle_gamma   90.00
#
_symmetry.space_group_name_H-M   'P 1'
#
loop_
_entity.id
_entity.type
_entity.pdbx_description
1 polymer ?
#
loop_
_entity_poly.entity_id
_entity_poly.type
_entity_poly.pdbx_seq_one_letter_code
_entity_poly.pdbx_strand_id
1 'polypeptide(L)'
;MSISESKIDEGQKTLNKLIYIDNIKVLLTILVVLHHTFIAYSSSEGWYYNEPTAFRGAKLVMTMFVSVNQSFFMGYFFLLSAYFTGSSYAKKGVLKFVNERLTRLLVPVLFYSFILTPLICYLVYYFTKQHITLHKYLMLYDSWIDLGVTWFLAALLIFTLVYVCFKQIFKISFDRPVAVPNVKIIILFAVGLGIISFLVRIVFPVGWVLAPVGFQFGHFPQYIALFIIGLLAAKNNWFDQISDRVGRQLRRSALLCLLFFPVFFAIAVKLNTAINYF
;
A
#
# COMPACT_ATOMS: atom_id res chain seq x y z
N MET A 1 -36.39 18.08 -23.41
CA MET A 1 -35.28 17.36 -24.06
C MET A 1 -33.95 17.49 -23.28
N SER A 2 -33.62 18.65 -22.68
CA SER A 2 -32.35 18.86 -21.97
C SER A 2 -32.16 18.14 -20.60
N ILE A 3 -33.24 17.80 -19.90
CA ILE A 3 -33.15 17.16 -18.56
C ILE A 3 -32.82 15.66 -18.67
N SER A 4 -33.20 14.99 -19.77
CA SER A 4 -32.87 13.57 -19.97
C SER A 4 -31.43 13.39 -20.41
N GLU A 5 -30.92 14.27 -21.29
CA GLU A 5 -29.54 14.23 -21.77
C GLU A 5 -28.53 14.52 -20.64
N SER A 6 -28.81 15.50 -19.77
CA SER A 6 -27.95 15.79 -18.60
C SER A 6 -27.87 14.64 -17.60
N LYS A 7 -28.99 13.94 -17.34
CA LYS A 7 -29.00 12.75 -16.47
C LYS A 7 -28.25 11.56 -17.08
N ILE A 8 -28.32 11.38 -18.40
CA ILE A 8 -27.58 10.32 -19.10
C ILE A 8 -26.07 10.62 -19.07
N ASP A 9 -25.67 11.88 -19.26
CA ASP A 9 -24.27 12.29 -19.21
C ASP A 9 -23.66 12.17 -17.79
N GLU A 10 -24.41 12.55 -16.75
CA GLU A 10 -24.00 12.34 -15.35
C GLU A 10 -23.89 10.85 -14.98
N GLY A 11 -24.81 10.02 -15.47
CA GLY A 11 -24.78 8.57 -15.29
C GLY A 11 -23.56 7.94 -15.94
N GLN A 12 -23.25 8.32 -17.19
CA GLN A 12 -22.10 7.84 -17.93
C GLN A 12 -20.77 8.27 -17.30
N LYS A 13 -20.69 9.52 -16.83
CA LYS A 13 -19.51 10.06 -16.12
C LYS A 13 -19.26 9.32 -14.81
N THR A 14 -20.31 9.02 -14.06
CA THR A 14 -20.22 8.25 -12.80
C THR A 14 -19.79 6.81 -13.06
N LEU A 15 -20.32 6.17 -14.10
CA LEU A 15 -19.93 4.81 -14.50
C LEU A 15 -18.46 4.74 -14.91
N ASN A 16 -18.01 5.65 -15.77
CA ASN A 16 -16.59 5.74 -16.19
C ASN A 16 -15.65 5.98 -14.99
N LYS A 17 -16.10 6.75 -13.99
CA LYS A 17 -15.35 7.00 -12.75
C LYS A 17 -15.15 5.74 -11.92
N LEU A 18 -16.18 4.91 -11.79
CA LEU A 18 -16.07 3.63 -11.08
C LEU A 18 -15.15 2.67 -11.82
N ILE A 19 -15.25 2.60 -13.15
CA ILE A 19 -14.44 1.70 -13.99
C ILE A 19 -12.94 2.01 -13.87
N TYR A 20 -12.52 3.28 -13.98
CA TYR A 20 -11.07 3.56 -13.91
C TYR A 20 -10.49 3.25 -12.53
N ILE A 21 -11.23 3.53 -11.45
CA ILE A 21 -10.76 3.26 -10.09
C ILE A 21 -10.63 1.74 -9.89
N ASP A 22 -11.57 0.95 -10.40
CA ASP A 22 -11.51 -0.50 -10.30
C ASP A 22 -10.35 -1.07 -11.14
N ASN A 23 -10.09 -0.53 -12.33
CA ASN A 23 -8.91 -0.88 -13.12
C ASN A 23 -7.60 -0.58 -12.38
N ILE A 24 -7.51 0.55 -11.68
CA ILE A 24 -6.33 0.88 -10.87
C ILE A 24 -6.19 -0.12 -9.71
N LYS A 25 -7.27 -0.49 -9.02
CA LYS A 25 -7.20 -1.50 -7.96
C LYS A 25 -6.74 -2.85 -8.50
N VAL A 26 -7.24 -3.27 -9.66
CA VAL A 26 -6.81 -4.52 -10.32
C VAL A 26 -5.32 -4.46 -10.64
N LEU A 27 -4.85 -3.37 -11.24
CA LEU A 27 -3.43 -3.15 -11.52
C LEU A 27 -2.57 -3.24 -10.24
N LEU A 28 -2.99 -2.57 -9.17
CA LEU A 28 -2.27 -2.61 -7.89
C LEU A 28 -2.26 -4.01 -7.28
N THR A 29 -3.35 -4.76 -7.39
CA THR A 29 -3.41 -6.15 -6.93
C THR A 29 -2.46 -7.04 -7.74
N ILE A 30 -2.38 -6.86 -9.06
CA ILE A 30 -1.38 -7.55 -9.90
C ILE A 30 0.03 -7.22 -9.42
N LEU A 31 0.30 -5.94 -9.13
CA LEU A 31 1.60 -5.50 -8.61
C LEU A 31 1.92 -6.12 -7.24
N VAL A 32 0.95 -6.32 -6.34
CA VAL A 32 1.14 -7.03 -5.06
C VAL A 32 1.61 -8.46 -5.32
N VAL A 33 0.93 -9.18 -6.24
CA VAL A 33 1.29 -10.56 -6.58
C VAL A 33 2.70 -10.61 -7.17
N LEU A 34 3.01 -9.75 -8.14
CA LEU A 34 4.35 -9.71 -8.74
C LEU A 34 5.44 -9.34 -7.73
N HIS A 35 5.15 -8.43 -6.79
CA HIS A 35 6.08 -8.01 -5.76
C HIS A 35 6.49 -9.18 -4.86
N HIS A 36 5.51 -9.92 -4.33
CA HIS A 36 5.80 -11.08 -3.48
C HIS A 36 6.46 -12.23 -4.25
N THR A 37 6.07 -12.43 -5.52
CA THR A 37 6.77 -13.37 -6.41
C THR A 37 8.25 -13.01 -6.54
N PHE A 38 8.58 -11.74 -6.78
CA PHE A 38 9.97 -11.32 -6.91
C PHE A 38 10.76 -11.38 -5.60
N ILE A 39 10.12 -11.11 -4.45
CA ILE A 39 10.77 -11.31 -3.14
C ILE A 39 11.22 -12.77 -3.00
N ALA A 40 10.35 -13.74 -3.31
CA ALA A 40 10.66 -15.16 -3.20
C ALA A 40 11.89 -15.60 -4.02
N TYR A 41 12.16 -14.97 -5.17
CA TYR A 41 13.26 -15.35 -6.08
C TYR A 41 14.47 -14.41 -6.07
N SER A 42 14.41 -13.24 -5.40
CA SER A 42 15.44 -12.20 -5.49
C SER A 42 16.53 -12.27 -4.41
N SER A 43 16.31 -13.03 -3.33
CA SER A 43 17.14 -13.15 -2.11
C SER A 43 16.79 -12.24 -0.93
N SER A 44 15.66 -11.53 -0.96
CA SER A 44 15.15 -10.85 0.24
C SER A 44 14.60 -11.89 1.22
N GLU A 45 15.11 -11.90 2.45
CA GLU A 45 14.46 -12.61 3.55
C GLU A 45 13.08 -11.99 3.82
N GLY A 46 12.16 -12.76 4.43
CA GLY A 46 10.83 -12.25 4.83
C GLY A 46 9.63 -12.75 4.02
N TRP A 47 9.79 -13.81 3.22
CA TRP A 47 8.68 -14.56 2.62
C TRP A 47 8.63 -16.01 3.10
N TYR A 48 7.45 -16.63 3.01
CA TYR A 48 7.21 -17.99 3.48
C TYR A 48 8.14 -19.03 2.84
N TYR A 49 8.42 -18.88 1.54
CA TYR A 49 9.34 -19.73 0.79
C TYR A 49 10.28 -18.85 -0.03
N ASN A 50 11.57 -19.17 -0.03
CA ASN A 50 12.57 -18.42 -0.78
C ASN A 50 13.43 -19.39 -1.60
N GLU A 51 13.59 -19.08 -2.88
CA GLU A 51 14.43 -19.82 -3.83
C GLU A 51 15.22 -18.81 -4.67
N PRO A 52 16.24 -18.17 -4.07
CA PRO A 52 16.95 -17.09 -4.72
C PRO A 52 17.69 -17.58 -5.97
N THR A 53 17.52 -16.87 -7.09
CA THR A 53 18.27 -17.16 -8.31
C THR A 53 19.78 -16.96 -8.13
N ALA A 54 20.61 -17.77 -8.78
CA ALA A 54 22.06 -17.54 -8.83
C ALA A 54 22.44 -16.41 -9.82
N PHE A 55 21.55 -16.04 -10.74
CA PHE A 55 21.86 -15.09 -11.80
C PHE A 55 21.77 -13.63 -11.31
N ARG A 56 22.93 -12.97 -11.19
CA ARG A 56 23.06 -11.60 -10.68
C ARG A 56 22.21 -10.57 -11.44
N GLY A 57 22.11 -10.71 -12.77
CA GLY A 57 21.30 -9.80 -13.60
C GLY A 57 19.81 -9.88 -13.28
N ALA A 58 19.29 -11.08 -12.98
CA ALA A 58 17.89 -11.25 -12.60
C ALA A 58 17.62 -10.68 -11.20
N LYS A 59 18.54 -10.90 -10.23
CA LYS A 59 18.43 -10.26 -8.91
C LYS A 59 18.31 -8.75 -9.03
N LEU A 60 19.16 -8.14 -9.86
CA LEU A 60 19.13 -6.70 -10.08
C LEU A 60 17.76 -6.21 -10.57
N VAL A 61 17.22 -6.84 -11.62
CA VAL A 61 15.92 -6.45 -12.20
C VAL A 61 14.80 -6.62 -11.17
N MET A 62 14.81 -7.72 -10.41
CA MET A 62 13.81 -7.98 -9.37
C MET A 62 13.90 -6.96 -8.23
N THR A 63 15.10 -6.67 -7.73
CA THR A 63 15.33 -5.65 -6.69
C THR A 63 14.89 -4.26 -7.15
N MET A 64 15.19 -3.88 -8.40
CA MET A 64 14.71 -2.62 -8.98
C MET A 64 13.18 -2.59 -9.01
N PHE A 65 12.53 -3.66 -9.48
CA PHE A 65 11.07 -3.75 -9.49
C PHE A 65 10.47 -3.66 -8.10
N VAL A 66 10.98 -4.44 -7.14
CA VAL A 66 10.51 -4.46 -5.75
C VAL A 66 10.65 -3.08 -5.14
N SER A 67 11.81 -2.44 -5.28
CA SER A 67 12.07 -1.10 -4.75
C SER A 67 11.18 -0.01 -5.33
N VAL A 68 11.00 -0.02 -6.66
CA VAL A 68 10.11 0.92 -7.35
C VAL A 68 8.66 0.68 -6.94
N ASN A 69 8.21 -0.58 -6.90
CA ASN A 69 6.85 -0.90 -6.51
C ASN A 69 6.59 -0.46 -5.06
N GLN A 70 7.50 -0.81 -4.13
CA GLN A 70 7.46 -0.46 -2.70
C GLN A 70 7.38 1.06 -2.46
N SER A 71 7.86 1.88 -3.41
CA SER A 71 7.85 3.33 -3.25
C SER A 71 6.46 3.95 -3.42
N PHE A 72 5.45 3.25 -3.92
CA PHE A 72 4.11 3.84 -4.16
C PHE A 72 2.91 2.94 -3.86
N PHE A 73 2.97 1.63 -4.15
CA PHE A 73 1.75 0.83 -4.32
C PHE A 73 0.86 0.73 -3.07
N MET A 74 1.45 0.43 -1.90
CA MET A 74 0.68 0.38 -0.64
C MET A 74 0.14 1.74 -0.24
N GLY A 75 0.95 2.79 -0.42
CA GLY A 75 0.50 4.16 -0.20
C GLY A 75 -0.69 4.53 -1.08
N TYR A 76 -0.71 4.05 -2.33
CA TYR A 76 -1.84 4.24 -3.24
C TYR A 76 -3.09 3.47 -2.79
N PHE A 77 -2.95 2.24 -2.25
CA PHE A 77 -4.07 1.52 -1.62
C PHE A 77 -4.66 2.29 -0.43
N PHE A 78 -3.82 2.88 0.42
CA PHE A 78 -4.30 3.74 1.52
C PHE A 78 -5.04 4.97 1.00
N LEU A 79 -4.52 5.62 -0.05
CA LEU A 79 -5.17 6.76 -0.70
C LEU A 79 -6.56 6.38 -1.22
N LEU A 80 -6.66 5.33 -2.03
CA LEU A 80 -7.94 4.87 -2.57
C LEU A 80 -8.92 4.46 -1.47
N SER A 81 -8.42 3.78 -0.44
CA SER A 81 -9.26 3.38 0.69
C SER A 81 -9.83 4.60 1.42
N ALA A 82 -8.98 5.60 1.68
CA ALA A 82 -9.38 6.86 2.30
C ALA A 82 -10.35 7.67 1.45
N TYR A 83 -10.17 7.66 0.12
CA TYR A 83 -11.04 8.38 -0.81
C TYR A 83 -12.52 7.99 -0.63
N PHE A 84 -12.80 6.71 -0.38
CA PHE A 84 -14.17 6.24 -0.13
C PHE A 84 -14.59 6.25 1.34
N THR A 85 -13.67 6.48 2.28
CA THR A 85 -13.93 6.46 3.72
C THR A 85 -14.88 7.59 4.14
N GLY A 86 -14.63 8.83 3.68
CA GLY A 86 -15.45 9.98 4.05
C GLY A 86 -16.93 9.82 3.66
N SER A 87 -17.20 9.47 2.40
CA SER A 87 -18.56 9.26 1.91
C SER A 87 -19.25 8.06 2.58
N SER A 88 -18.51 6.98 2.85
CA SER A 88 -19.08 5.82 3.57
C SER A 88 -19.42 6.15 5.02
N TYR A 89 -18.61 6.98 5.68
CA TYR A 89 -18.86 7.45 7.04
C TYR A 89 -20.12 8.32 7.10
N ALA A 90 -20.24 9.30 6.20
CA ALA A 90 -21.40 10.20 6.15
C ALA A 90 -22.72 9.48 5.87
N LYS A 91 -22.71 8.46 5.00
CA LYS A 91 -23.93 7.70 4.65
C LYS A 91 -24.41 6.73 5.73
N LYS A 92 -23.51 6.21 6.56
CA LYS A 92 -23.82 5.11 7.50
C LYS A 92 -23.92 5.55 8.95
N GLY A 93 -23.36 6.71 9.31
CA GLY A 93 -23.18 7.09 10.70
C GLY A 93 -22.09 6.26 11.40
N VAL A 94 -21.71 6.67 12.61
CA VAL A 94 -20.51 6.15 13.31
C VAL A 94 -20.58 4.65 13.58
N LEU A 95 -21.61 4.21 14.30
CA LEU A 95 -21.70 2.82 14.79
C LEU A 95 -21.74 1.81 13.65
N LYS A 96 -22.61 2.03 12.67
CA LYS A 96 -22.74 1.15 11.50
C LYS A 96 -21.47 1.15 10.65
N PHE A 97 -20.84 2.32 10.45
CA PHE A 97 -19.58 2.42 9.73
C PHE A 97 -18.45 1.63 10.41
N VAL A 98 -18.28 1.79 11.73
CA VAL A 98 -17.23 1.10 12.49
C VAL A 98 -17.47 -0.41 12.50
N ASN A 99 -18.69 -0.86 12.79
CA ASN A 99 -19.01 -2.30 12.84
C ASN A 99 -18.78 -2.98 11.49
N GLU A 100 -19.22 -2.39 10.38
CA GLU A 100 -18.98 -2.95 9.06
C GLU A 100 -17.49 -2.98 8.67
N ARG A 101 -16.70 -2.00 9.14
CA ARG A 101 -15.25 -1.98 8.89
C ARG A 101 -14.52 -3.01 9.75
N LEU A 102 -14.90 -3.14 11.02
CA LEU A 102 -14.39 -4.18 11.92
C LEU A 102 -14.63 -5.56 11.32
N THR A 103 -15.87 -5.90 10.96
CA THR A 103 -16.15 -7.23 10.40
C THR A 103 -15.43 -7.47 9.08
N ARG A 104 -15.48 -6.51 8.15
CA ARG A 104 -14.87 -6.66 6.82
C ARG A 104 -13.34 -6.74 6.84
N LEU A 105 -12.67 -6.10 7.79
CA LEU A 105 -11.20 -6.06 7.85
C LEU A 105 -10.64 -7.06 8.86
N LEU A 106 -11.23 -7.16 10.05
CA LEU A 106 -10.72 -8.03 11.12
C LEU A 106 -10.97 -9.51 10.82
N VAL A 107 -12.12 -9.87 10.23
CA VAL A 107 -12.42 -11.29 9.93
C VAL A 107 -11.38 -11.88 8.96
N PRO A 108 -11.04 -11.23 7.83
CA PRO A 108 -9.95 -11.72 6.97
C PRO A 108 -8.59 -11.77 7.67
N VAL A 109 -8.26 -10.79 8.52
CA VAL A 109 -6.99 -10.77 9.27
C VAL A 109 -6.90 -11.95 10.24
N LEU A 110 -7.95 -12.22 10.99
CA LEU A 110 -8.01 -13.36 11.92
C LEU A 110 -7.96 -14.70 11.17
N PHE A 111 -8.75 -14.83 10.10
CA PHE A 111 -8.72 -16.02 9.25
C PHE A 111 -7.33 -16.27 8.68
N TYR A 112 -6.68 -15.22 8.18
CA TYR A 112 -5.33 -15.33 7.63
C TYR A 112 -4.33 -15.76 8.71
N SER A 113 -4.29 -15.07 9.86
CA SER A 113 -3.32 -15.34 10.93
C SER A 113 -3.49 -16.72 11.57
N PHE A 114 -4.72 -17.16 11.83
CA PHE A 114 -4.96 -18.39 12.60
C PHE A 114 -5.14 -19.64 11.75
N ILE A 115 -5.46 -19.49 10.46
CA ILE A 115 -5.72 -20.64 9.58
C ILE A 115 -4.74 -20.66 8.42
N LEU A 116 -4.63 -19.56 7.67
CA LEU A 116 -3.85 -19.58 6.42
C LEU A 116 -2.34 -19.55 6.67
N THR A 117 -1.85 -18.68 7.55
CA THR A 117 -0.42 -18.59 7.88
C THR A 117 0.13 -19.91 8.43
N PRO A 118 -0.47 -20.57 9.45
CA PRO A 118 0.04 -21.83 9.97
C PRO A 118 0.00 -22.95 8.92
N LEU A 119 -1.02 -22.95 8.05
CA LEU A 119 -1.13 -23.92 6.96
C LEU A 119 -0.02 -23.72 5.90
N ILE A 120 0.24 -22.48 5.48
CA ILE A 120 1.33 -22.18 4.53
C ILE A 120 2.68 -22.55 5.15
N CYS A 121 2.94 -22.14 6.39
CA CYS A 121 4.18 -22.47 7.10
C CYS A 121 4.36 -23.98 7.27
N TYR A 122 3.28 -24.72 7.55
CA TYR A 122 3.29 -26.18 7.58
C TYR A 122 3.67 -26.78 6.22
N LEU A 123 3.06 -26.33 5.13
CA LEU A 123 3.37 -26.85 3.79
C LEU A 123 4.84 -26.62 3.45
N VAL A 124 5.36 -25.41 3.70
CA VAL A 124 6.78 -25.12 3.50
C VAL A 124 7.65 -26.03 4.36
N TYR A 125 7.34 -26.18 5.66
CA TYR A 125 8.10 -27.04 6.57
C TYR A 125 8.08 -28.51 6.11
N TYR A 126 6.93 -29.01 5.66
CA TYR A 126 6.74 -30.38 5.20
C TYR A 126 7.61 -30.70 3.98
N PHE A 127 7.65 -29.79 2.99
CA PHE A 127 8.38 -30.03 1.75
C PHE A 127 9.86 -29.65 1.82
N THR A 128 10.28 -28.77 2.72
CA THR A 128 11.67 -28.27 2.77
C THR A 128 12.48 -28.76 3.97
N LYS A 129 11.82 -29.28 5.02
CA LYS A 129 12.49 -29.70 6.26
C LYS A 129 12.19 -31.16 6.62
N GLN A 130 10.96 -31.47 6.98
CA GLN A 130 10.60 -32.80 7.50
C GLN A 130 9.13 -33.14 7.22
N HIS A 131 8.90 -34.38 6.78
CA HIS A 131 7.56 -34.93 6.59
C HIS A 131 6.92 -35.32 7.94
N ILE A 132 6.29 -34.35 8.60
CA ILE A 132 5.48 -34.57 9.81
C ILE A 132 4.00 -34.30 9.53
N THR A 133 3.10 -34.83 10.37
CA THR A 133 1.67 -34.52 10.24
C THR A 133 1.38 -33.09 10.68
N LEU A 134 0.31 -32.49 10.13
CA LEU A 134 -0.14 -31.15 10.50
C LEU A 134 -0.35 -31.00 12.01
N HIS A 135 -0.93 -32.02 12.66
CA HIS A 135 -1.15 -32.01 14.11
C HIS A 135 0.16 -31.86 14.90
N LYS A 136 1.19 -32.64 14.53
CA LYS A 136 2.51 -32.56 15.17
C LYS A 136 3.17 -31.21 14.91
N TYR A 137 3.01 -30.64 13.71
CA TYR A 137 3.51 -29.31 13.40
C TYR A 137 2.83 -28.23 14.26
N LEU A 138 1.50 -28.24 14.37
CA LEU A 138 0.74 -27.27 15.15
C LEU A 138 1.06 -27.31 16.65
N MET A 139 1.42 -28.48 17.20
CA MET A 139 1.92 -28.60 18.58
C MET A 139 3.25 -27.88 18.81
N LEU A 140 4.06 -27.71 17.76
CA LEU A 140 5.37 -27.06 17.81
C LEU A 140 5.32 -25.61 17.30
N TYR A 141 4.19 -25.18 16.75
CA TYR A 141 4.02 -23.87 16.15
C TYR A 141 3.88 -22.79 17.24
N ASP A 142 4.71 -21.76 17.17
CA ASP A 142 4.76 -20.65 18.15
C ASP A 142 4.27 -19.31 17.56
N SER A 143 4.24 -19.20 16.22
CA SER A 143 3.99 -17.97 15.48
C SER A 143 2.51 -17.76 15.17
N TRP A 144 1.64 -17.93 16.18
CA TRP A 144 0.17 -17.89 16.04
C TRP A 144 -0.39 -16.53 15.60
N ILE A 145 0.30 -15.45 15.98
CA ILE A 145 -0.06 -14.10 15.57
C ILE A 145 0.95 -13.69 14.50
N ASP A 146 0.56 -13.85 13.25
CA ASP A 146 1.29 -13.36 12.08
C ASP A 146 0.27 -12.95 11.02
N LEU A 147 0.16 -11.63 10.84
CA LEU A 147 -0.81 -11.07 9.90
C LEU A 147 -0.39 -11.29 8.44
N GLY A 148 0.87 -11.67 8.18
CA GLY A 148 1.44 -11.82 6.84
C GLY A 148 1.03 -10.66 5.94
N VAL A 149 0.58 -10.95 4.71
CA VAL A 149 0.15 -9.91 3.76
C VAL A 149 -1.10 -9.12 4.19
N THR A 150 -1.84 -9.60 5.20
CA THR A 150 -3.04 -8.90 5.69
C THR A 150 -2.76 -7.78 6.68
N TRP A 151 -1.48 -7.51 6.99
CA TRP A 151 -1.07 -6.34 7.80
C TRP A 151 -1.70 -5.03 7.29
N PHE A 152 -1.89 -4.90 5.96
CA PHE A 152 -2.54 -3.74 5.35
C PHE A 152 -3.95 -3.51 5.88
N LEU A 153 -4.73 -4.58 6.08
CA LEU A 153 -6.11 -4.50 6.57
C LEU A 153 -6.13 -4.04 8.02
N ALA A 154 -5.19 -4.51 8.84
CA ALA A 154 -5.03 -4.07 10.22
C ALA A 154 -4.62 -2.58 10.30
N ALA A 155 -3.63 -2.17 9.51
CA ALA A 155 -3.21 -0.76 9.44
C ALA A 155 -4.35 0.15 8.94
N LEU A 156 -5.11 -0.29 7.93
CA LEU A 156 -6.27 0.45 7.41
C LEU A 156 -7.38 0.56 8.44
N LEU A 157 -7.61 -0.49 9.24
CA LEU A 157 -8.56 -0.46 10.34
C LEU A 157 -8.15 0.60 11.38
N ILE A 158 -6.87 0.62 11.78
CA ILE A 158 -6.33 1.64 12.70
C ILE A 158 -6.52 3.04 12.13
N PHE A 159 -6.15 3.29 10.88
CA PHE A 159 -6.30 4.61 10.24
C PHE A 159 -7.76 5.04 10.19
N THR A 160 -8.67 4.09 9.93
CA THR A 160 -10.11 4.33 9.91
C THR A 160 -10.64 4.68 11.29
N LEU A 161 -10.23 3.96 12.34
CA LEU A 161 -10.63 4.24 13.73
C LEU A 161 -10.09 5.58 14.19
N VAL A 162 -8.82 5.89 13.91
CA VAL A 162 -8.21 7.20 14.21
C VAL A 162 -8.98 8.32 13.51
N TYR A 163 -9.34 8.16 12.24
CA TYR A 163 -10.17 9.13 11.51
C TYR A 163 -11.54 9.34 12.19
N VAL A 164 -12.22 8.26 12.60
CA VAL A 164 -13.51 8.35 13.30
C VAL A 164 -13.37 9.04 14.65
N CYS A 165 -12.40 8.64 15.47
CA CYS A 165 -12.12 9.27 16.77
C CYS A 165 -11.83 10.76 16.60
N PHE A 166 -10.97 11.12 15.64
CA PHE A 166 -10.63 12.51 15.35
C PHE A 166 -11.86 13.33 14.92
N LYS A 167 -12.74 12.75 14.09
CA LYS A 167 -14.00 13.40 13.68
C LYS A 167 -14.99 13.59 14.83
N GLN A 168 -15.06 12.64 15.76
CA GLN A 168 -15.94 12.71 16.92
C GLN A 168 -15.46 13.71 17.96
N ILE A 169 -14.16 13.73 18.26
CA ILE A 169 -13.56 14.57 19.30
C ILE A 169 -13.56 16.04 18.86
N PHE A 170 -13.02 16.32 17.67
CA PHE A 170 -12.73 17.70 17.27
C PHE A 170 -13.86 18.38 16.48
N LYS A 171 -14.97 17.67 16.20
CA LYS A 171 -16.13 18.16 15.40
C LYS A 171 -15.72 19.00 14.18
N ILE A 172 -14.66 18.60 13.48
CA ILE A 172 -14.06 19.47 12.46
C ILE A 172 -14.93 19.47 11.19
N SER A 173 -15.54 20.61 10.91
CA SER A 173 -16.04 20.99 9.59
C SER A 173 -14.94 21.79 8.88
N PHE A 174 -14.25 21.18 7.91
CA PHE A 174 -13.32 21.94 7.07
C PHE A 174 -14.13 22.73 6.03
N ASP A 175 -14.79 23.81 6.41
CA ASP A 175 -15.78 24.47 5.54
C ASP A 175 -15.17 25.16 4.31
N ARG A 176 -13.84 25.33 4.29
CA ARG A 176 -13.13 25.89 3.13
C ARG A 176 -12.68 24.79 2.17
N PRO A 177 -13.08 24.85 0.88
CA PRO A 177 -12.57 23.92 -0.12
C PRO A 177 -11.08 24.17 -0.36
N VAL A 178 -10.32 23.10 -0.53
CA VAL A 178 -8.90 23.15 -0.88
C VAL A 178 -8.77 22.93 -2.37
N ALA A 179 -8.15 23.89 -3.07
CA ALA A 179 -7.92 23.81 -4.50
C ALA A 179 -7.08 22.57 -4.87
N VAL A 180 -7.32 22.03 -6.07
CA VAL A 180 -6.51 20.93 -6.61
C VAL A 180 -5.03 21.33 -6.67
N PRO A 181 -4.10 20.51 -6.16
CA PRO A 181 -2.69 20.88 -6.15
C PRO A 181 -2.12 20.89 -7.57
N ASN A 182 -1.36 21.93 -7.88
CA ASN A 182 -0.62 22.01 -9.14
C ASN A 182 0.66 21.13 -9.10
N VAL A 183 1.33 20.98 -10.24
CA VAL A 183 2.54 20.15 -10.36
C VAL A 183 3.63 20.52 -9.35
N LYS A 184 3.85 21.81 -9.09
CA LYS A 184 4.88 22.27 -8.15
C LYS A 184 4.58 21.80 -6.73
N ILE A 185 3.33 21.91 -6.29
CA ILE A 185 2.90 21.46 -4.95
C ILE A 185 3.04 19.95 -4.82
N ILE A 186 2.65 19.19 -5.86
CA ILE A 186 2.76 17.73 -5.86
C ILE A 186 4.23 17.29 -5.79
N ILE A 187 5.12 17.93 -6.55
CA ILE A 187 6.56 17.65 -6.51
C ILE A 187 7.16 18.02 -5.15
N LEU A 188 6.83 19.19 -4.61
CA LEU A 188 7.31 19.62 -3.29
C LEU A 188 6.85 18.65 -2.18
N PHE A 189 5.59 18.22 -2.25
CA PHE A 189 5.06 17.19 -1.36
C PHE A 189 5.83 15.87 -1.50
N ALA A 190 6.09 15.41 -2.73
CA ALA A 190 6.83 14.16 -2.96
C ALA A 190 8.27 14.24 -2.43
N VAL A 191 8.96 15.36 -2.63
CA VAL A 191 10.31 15.59 -2.09
C VAL A 191 10.29 15.62 -0.56
N GLY A 192 9.37 16.40 0.04
CA GLY A 192 9.23 16.46 1.49
C GLY A 192 8.90 15.10 2.11
N LEU A 193 8.00 14.35 1.48
CA LEU A 193 7.66 13.00 1.90
C LEU A 193 8.86 12.06 1.81
N GLY A 194 9.65 12.16 0.73
CA GLY A 194 10.89 11.40 0.57
C GLY A 194 11.91 11.69 1.68
N ILE A 195 12.09 12.97 2.05
CA ILE A 195 12.98 13.37 3.15
C ILE A 195 12.47 12.80 4.48
N ILE A 196 11.18 12.94 4.79
CA ILE A 196 10.60 12.41 6.03
C ILE A 196 10.75 10.88 6.08
N SER A 197 10.44 10.19 4.99
CA SER A 197 10.63 8.73 4.89
C SER A 197 12.09 8.34 5.07
N PHE A 198 13.03 9.10 4.52
CA PHE A 198 14.46 8.86 4.73
C PHE A 198 14.85 9.00 6.21
N LEU A 199 14.42 10.08 6.88
CA LEU A 199 14.71 10.30 8.30
C LEU A 199 14.11 9.20 9.19
N VAL A 200 12.87 8.76 8.91
CA VAL A 200 12.25 7.66 9.65
C VAL A 200 13.00 6.34 9.42
N ARG A 201 13.55 6.12 8.22
CA ARG A 201 14.35 4.92 7.90
C ARG A 201 15.71 4.87 8.58
N ILE A 202 16.22 5.99 9.11
CA ILE A 202 17.40 5.98 9.98
C ILE A 202 17.09 5.21 11.28
N VAL A 203 15.87 5.35 11.79
CA VAL A 203 15.41 4.68 13.03
C VAL A 203 14.81 3.30 12.73
N PHE A 204 14.04 3.19 11.64
CA PHE A 204 13.37 1.95 11.21
C PHE A 204 13.84 1.59 9.79
N PRO A 205 15.01 0.92 9.66
CA PRO A 205 15.57 0.55 8.36
C PRO A 205 14.60 -0.26 7.50
N VAL A 206 14.84 -0.27 6.18
CA VAL A 206 14.11 -1.15 5.27
C VAL A 206 14.31 -2.61 5.71
N GLY A 207 13.23 -3.37 5.77
CA GLY A 207 13.21 -4.73 6.30
C GLY A 207 12.95 -4.84 7.80
N TRP A 208 13.01 -3.74 8.56
CA TRP A 208 12.58 -3.76 9.96
C TRP A 208 11.05 -3.95 10.06
N VAL A 209 10.62 -4.92 10.87
CA VAL A 209 9.22 -5.31 11.03
C VAL A 209 8.86 -5.31 12.52
N LEU A 210 7.73 -4.68 12.87
CA LEU A 210 7.13 -4.81 14.19
C LEU A 210 6.40 -6.14 14.31
N ALA A 211 6.98 -7.09 15.03
CA ALA A 211 6.30 -8.31 15.44
C ALA A 211 5.25 -8.01 16.53
N PRO A 212 4.09 -8.68 16.54
CA PRO A 212 3.62 -9.69 15.57
C PRO A 212 2.82 -9.14 14.37
N VAL A 213 2.59 -7.83 14.31
CA VAL A 213 1.63 -7.22 13.36
C VAL A 213 2.15 -7.06 11.93
N GLY A 214 3.45 -7.24 11.70
CA GLY A 214 4.04 -7.15 10.36
C GLY A 214 4.29 -5.71 9.88
N PHE A 215 4.22 -4.71 10.75
CA PHE A 215 4.32 -3.30 10.34
C PHE A 215 5.75 -2.86 10.10
N GLN A 216 6.01 -2.36 8.90
CA GLN A 216 7.28 -1.75 8.54
C GLN A 216 7.20 -0.22 8.66
N PHE A 217 7.56 0.32 9.83
CA PHE A 217 7.41 1.75 10.13
C PHE A 217 8.19 2.68 9.20
N GLY A 218 9.27 2.20 8.57
CA GLY A 218 9.99 2.93 7.52
C GLY A 218 9.12 3.35 6.31
N HIS A 219 7.93 2.77 6.14
CA HIS A 219 6.97 3.11 5.09
C HIS A 219 5.74 3.87 5.59
N PHE A 220 5.51 3.95 6.90
CA PHE A 220 4.30 4.56 7.46
C PHE A 220 4.15 6.07 7.20
N PRO A 221 5.21 6.90 7.08
CA PRO A 221 5.04 8.30 6.69
C PRO A 221 4.29 8.44 5.37
N GLN A 222 4.63 7.59 4.39
CA GLN A 222 3.95 7.55 3.11
C GLN A 222 2.50 7.11 3.24
N TYR A 223 2.24 6.05 4.01
CA TYR A 223 0.89 5.50 4.19
C TYR A 223 -0.04 6.52 4.84
N ILE A 224 0.43 7.17 5.90
CA ILE A 224 -0.32 8.22 6.61
C ILE A 224 -0.57 9.42 5.69
N ALA A 225 0.48 9.91 5.02
CA ALA A 225 0.35 11.07 4.15
C ALA A 225 -0.62 10.82 3.00
N LEU A 226 -0.52 9.67 2.31
CA LEU A 226 -1.41 9.34 1.21
C LEU A 226 -2.83 8.99 1.66
N PHE A 227 -3.02 8.45 2.86
CA PHE A 227 -4.35 8.33 3.47
C PHE A 227 -5.00 9.71 3.67
N ILE A 228 -4.27 10.68 4.21
CA ILE A 228 -4.76 12.06 4.39
C ILE A 228 -5.09 12.70 3.04
N ILE A 229 -4.21 12.55 2.04
CA ILE A 229 -4.45 13.02 0.67
C ILE A 229 -5.71 12.38 0.09
N GLY A 230 -5.96 11.10 0.33
CA GLY A 230 -7.20 10.43 -0.11
C GLY A 230 -8.46 11.06 0.49
N LEU A 231 -8.45 11.39 1.80
CA LEU A 231 -9.55 12.11 2.44
C LEU A 231 -9.77 13.51 1.82
N LEU A 232 -8.69 14.26 1.58
CA LEU A 232 -8.75 15.59 0.97
C LEU A 232 -9.23 15.53 -0.48
N ALA A 233 -8.74 14.56 -1.25
CA ALA A 233 -9.11 14.37 -2.64
C ALA A 233 -10.59 14.03 -2.80
N ALA A 234 -11.14 13.20 -1.91
CA ALA A 234 -12.56 12.87 -1.90
C ALA A 234 -13.43 14.08 -1.54
N LYS A 235 -13.02 14.83 -0.51
CA LYS A 235 -13.78 16.00 -0.08
C LYS A 235 -13.85 17.08 -1.16
N ASN A 236 -12.75 17.31 -1.86
CA ASN A 236 -12.60 18.43 -2.79
C ASN A 236 -12.74 18.01 -4.26
N ASN A 237 -13.14 16.76 -4.54
CA ASN A 237 -13.26 16.22 -5.90
C ASN A 237 -11.99 16.41 -6.75
N TRP A 238 -10.79 16.27 -6.15
CA TRP A 238 -9.53 16.55 -6.84
C TRP A 238 -9.35 15.70 -8.09
N PHE A 239 -9.73 14.43 -8.06
CA PHE A 239 -9.59 13.53 -9.20
C PHE A 239 -10.39 13.96 -10.43
N ASP A 240 -11.50 14.68 -10.24
CA ASP A 240 -12.31 15.19 -11.34
C ASP A 240 -11.79 16.55 -11.87
N GLN A 241 -10.87 17.19 -11.13
CA GLN A 241 -10.32 18.52 -11.43
C GLN A 241 -8.87 18.49 -11.94
N ILE A 242 -8.17 17.36 -11.84
CA ILE A 242 -6.81 17.22 -12.36
C ILE A 242 -6.85 17.27 -13.88
N SER A 243 -6.19 18.27 -14.47
CA SER A 243 -6.07 18.38 -15.92
C SER A 243 -5.10 17.34 -16.52
N ASP A 244 -5.34 16.93 -17.77
CA ASP A 244 -4.45 16.03 -18.50
C ASP A 244 -3.01 16.57 -18.61
N ARG A 245 -2.86 17.90 -18.67
CA ARG A 245 -1.55 18.55 -18.71
C ARG A 245 -0.74 18.23 -17.46
N VAL A 246 -1.35 18.30 -16.29
CA VAL A 246 -0.74 17.92 -15.00
C VAL A 246 -0.35 16.44 -15.04
N GLY A 247 -1.26 15.57 -15.48
CA GLY A 247 -0.98 14.13 -15.62
C GLY A 247 0.23 13.84 -16.51
N ARG A 248 0.32 14.47 -17.68
CA ARG A 248 1.45 14.31 -18.61
C ARG A 248 2.78 14.80 -18.01
N GLN A 249 2.77 15.92 -17.28
CA GLN A 249 3.98 16.46 -16.63
C GLN A 249 4.46 15.54 -15.49
N LEU A 250 3.55 15.02 -14.68
CA LEU A 250 3.89 14.06 -13.62
C LEU A 250 4.38 12.74 -14.20
N ARG A 251 3.80 12.24 -15.30
CA ARG A 251 4.29 11.05 -16.00
C ARG A 251 5.74 11.22 -16.47
N ARG A 252 6.07 12.37 -17.06
CA ARG A 252 7.47 12.68 -17.46
C ARG A 252 8.40 12.71 -16.25
N SER A 253 7.96 13.34 -15.16
CA SER A 253 8.74 13.41 -13.91
C SER A 253 9.00 12.02 -13.34
N ALA A 254 7.98 11.16 -13.30
CA ALA A 254 8.11 9.77 -12.86
C ALA A 254 9.07 8.96 -13.74
N LEU A 255 8.99 9.11 -15.07
CA LEU A 255 9.92 8.46 -16.00
C LEU A 255 11.37 8.92 -15.78
N LEU A 256 11.59 10.22 -15.56
CA LEU A 256 12.91 10.74 -15.23
C LEU A 256 13.42 10.17 -13.90
N CYS A 257 12.58 10.09 -12.87
CA CYS A 257 12.93 9.46 -11.59
C CYS A 257 13.34 7.98 -11.76
N LEU A 258 12.66 7.24 -12.63
CA LEU A 258 13.01 5.84 -12.92
C LEU A 258 14.39 5.71 -13.55
N LEU A 259 14.83 6.69 -14.36
CA LEU A 259 16.16 6.69 -14.95
C LEU A 259 17.29 6.94 -13.92
N PHE A 260 16.97 7.54 -12.76
CA PHE A 260 17.95 7.69 -11.68
C PHE A 260 18.23 6.37 -10.95
N PHE A 261 17.32 5.39 -11.01
CA PHE A 261 17.46 4.13 -10.28
C PHE A 261 18.68 3.29 -10.76
N PRO A 262 18.91 3.12 -12.08
CA PRO A 262 20.14 2.51 -12.60
C PRO A 262 21.41 3.29 -12.22
N VAL A 263 21.34 4.62 -12.11
CA VAL A 263 22.48 5.46 -11.74
C VAL A 263 22.88 5.22 -10.28
N PHE A 264 21.91 5.18 -9.36
CA PHE A 264 22.15 4.81 -7.97
C PHE A 264 22.77 3.42 -7.84
N PHE A 265 22.29 2.46 -8.63
CA PHE A 265 22.85 1.12 -8.64
C PHE A 265 24.30 1.10 -9.17
N ALA A 266 24.59 1.81 -10.27
CA ALA A 266 25.93 1.93 -10.81
C ALA A 266 26.90 2.57 -9.79
N ILE A 267 26.44 3.56 -9.03
CA ILE A 267 27.20 4.18 -7.94
C ILE A 267 27.46 3.16 -6.83
N ALA A 268 26.43 2.43 -6.36
CA ALA A 268 26.58 1.43 -5.30
C ALA A 268 27.58 0.33 -5.68
N VAL A 269 27.49 -0.21 -6.91
CA VAL A 269 28.45 -1.19 -7.43
C VAL A 269 29.87 -0.61 -7.48
N LYS A 270 30.02 0.64 -7.97
CA LYS A 270 31.33 1.29 -8.05
C LYS A 270 31.95 1.57 -6.68
N LEU A 271 31.13 1.85 -5.67
CA LEU A 271 31.54 2.10 -4.30
C LEU A 271 31.73 0.83 -3.48
N ASN A 272 31.52 -0.36 -4.08
CA ASN A 272 31.61 -1.67 -3.43
C ASN A 272 30.78 -1.76 -2.13
N THR A 273 29.65 -1.03 -2.08
CA THR A 273 28.74 -1.10 -0.94
C THR A 273 28.03 -2.44 -0.96
N ALA A 274 27.88 -3.08 0.21
CA ALA A 274 27.15 -4.33 0.31
C ALA A 274 25.71 -4.12 -0.18
N ILE A 275 25.35 -4.74 -1.31
CA ILE A 275 24.00 -4.70 -1.89
C ILE A 275 23.03 -5.58 -1.07
N ASN A 276 23.53 -6.26 -0.03
CA ASN A 276 22.79 -7.20 0.81
C ASN A 276 21.55 -6.61 1.51
N TYR A 277 21.37 -5.28 1.47
CA TYR A 277 20.25 -4.55 2.08
C TYR A 277 19.22 -4.01 1.06
N PHE A 278 19.30 -4.44 -0.20
CA PHE A 278 18.29 -4.13 -1.21
C PHE A 278 17.40 -5.32 -1.56
#